data_AF-A0A3N5IML2-F1
#
_entry.id   AF-A0A3N5IML2-F1
#
_cell.length_a   1.000
_cell.length_b   1.000
_cell.length_c   1.000
_cell.angle_alpha   90.00
_cell.angle_beta   90.00
_cell.angle_gamma   90.00
#
_symmetry.space_group_name_H-M   'P 1'
#
loop_
_entity.id
_entity.type
_entity.pdbx_description
1 polymer ?
#
loop_
_entity_poly.entity_id
_entity_poly.type
_entity_poly.pdbx_seq_one_letter_code
_entity_poly.pdbx_strand_id
1 'polypeptide(L)'
;MFGHSAGGMFAAYALFQRPGAFDKMIIGSPYLQGVRGAVFTAEADHATRAKDLDVTLFLGAGDREVDEYFLAISGIVSSMARFSETLRLREYPSLKLETRIFTGEDHYTVVPRIVSEGIRHLWAEEAAGLLSSWPEPQK
;
A
#
# COMPACT_ATOMS: atom_id res chain seq x y z
N MET A 1 -6.76 0.55 6.82
CA MET A 1 -5.59 0.09 7.61
C MET A 1 -4.32 0.80 7.15
N PHE A 2 -3.40 1.12 8.05
CA PHE A 2 -2.05 1.58 7.70
C PHE A 2 -1.01 0.66 8.35
N GLY A 3 0.03 0.31 7.60
CA GLY A 3 1.19 -0.40 8.11
C GLY A 3 2.46 0.06 7.41
N HIS A 4 3.54 0.21 8.16
CA HIS A 4 4.86 0.55 7.64
C HIS A 4 5.90 -0.50 8.07
N SER A 5 6.90 -0.79 7.22
CA SER A 5 7.96 -1.76 7.51
C SER A 5 7.39 -3.15 7.81
N ALA A 6 7.71 -3.75 8.96
CA ALA A 6 7.08 -5.00 9.44
C ALA A 6 5.55 -4.88 9.58
N GLY A 7 5.03 -3.70 9.94
CA GLY A 7 3.59 -3.42 9.93
C GLY A 7 3.01 -3.40 8.51
N GLY A 8 3.79 -2.97 7.52
CA GLY A 8 3.43 -3.04 6.10
C GLY A 8 3.35 -4.49 5.62
N MET A 9 4.28 -5.35 6.04
CA MET A 9 4.21 -6.80 5.79
C MET A 9 2.94 -7.41 6.41
N PHE A 10 2.62 -7.08 7.66
CA PHE A 10 1.39 -7.54 8.30
C PHE A 10 0.15 -7.09 7.54
N ALA A 11 0.10 -5.82 7.15
CA ALA A 11 -1.03 -5.28 6.38
C ALA A 11 -1.20 -6.04 5.04
N ALA A 12 -0.11 -6.25 4.30
CA ALA A 12 -0.13 -7.00 3.05
C ALA A 12 -0.50 -8.49 3.26
N TYR A 13 -0.10 -9.11 4.37
CA TYR A 13 -0.53 -10.48 4.70
C TYR A 13 -2.02 -10.55 5.02
N ALA A 14 -2.53 -9.60 5.82
CA ALA A 14 -3.94 -9.53 6.19
C ALA A 14 -4.87 -9.32 4.99
N LEU A 15 -4.42 -8.60 3.96
CA LEU A 15 -5.13 -8.40 2.70
C LEU A 15 -5.63 -9.72 2.08
N PHE A 16 -4.80 -10.77 2.09
CA PHE A 16 -5.14 -12.07 1.48
C PHE A 16 -5.73 -13.08 2.45
N GLN A 17 -5.33 -13.00 3.73
CA GLN A 17 -5.81 -13.94 4.75
C GLN A 17 -7.18 -13.57 5.29
N ARG A 18 -7.52 -12.27 5.28
CA ARG A 18 -8.86 -11.77 5.63
C ARG A 18 -9.34 -10.76 4.57
N PRO A 19 -9.64 -11.21 3.34
CA PRO A 19 -10.21 -10.35 2.30
C PRO A 19 -11.50 -9.71 2.80
N GLY A 20 -11.71 -8.43 2.53
CA GLY A 20 -12.87 -7.67 3.01
C GLY A 20 -12.80 -7.20 4.47
N ALA A 21 -11.71 -7.44 5.20
CA ALA A 21 -11.54 -6.87 6.53
C ALA A 21 -11.30 -5.34 6.50
N PHE A 22 -10.78 -4.82 5.38
CA PHE A 22 -10.53 -3.40 5.17
C PHE A 22 -10.73 -3.04 3.70
N ASP A 23 -11.50 -1.99 3.42
CA ASP A 23 -11.78 -1.54 2.04
C ASP A 23 -10.69 -0.57 1.52
N LYS A 24 -9.89 0.01 2.43
CA LYS A 24 -8.84 1.00 2.13
C LYS A 24 -7.59 0.73 2.93
N MET A 25 -6.44 0.63 2.26
CA MET A 25 -5.17 0.32 2.92
C MET A 25 -4.00 1.14 2.39
N ILE A 26 -3.17 1.62 3.31
CA ILE A 26 -1.88 2.25 3.04
C ILE A 26 -0.78 1.28 3.52
N ILE A 27 0.08 0.84 2.62
CA ILE A 27 1.17 -0.11 2.91
C ILE A 27 2.48 0.58 2.54
N GLY A 28 3.22 1.00 3.57
CA GLY A 28 4.49 1.72 3.43
C GLY A 28 5.70 0.84 3.65
N SER A 29 6.72 1.00 2.82
CA SER A 29 8.04 0.35 2.90
C SER A 29 7.97 -1.10 3.37
N PRO A 30 7.12 -1.96 2.78
CA PRO A 30 6.77 -3.23 3.41
C PRO A 30 7.90 -4.26 3.27
N TYR A 31 8.19 -4.98 4.36
CA TYR A 31 9.16 -6.08 4.36
C TYR A 31 8.57 -7.39 3.81
N LEU A 32 8.21 -7.41 2.51
CA LEU A 32 7.43 -8.51 1.92
C LEU A 32 8.21 -9.82 1.72
N GLN A 33 9.54 -9.76 1.69
CA GLN A 33 10.40 -10.96 1.66
C GLN A 33 10.53 -11.62 3.03
N GLY A 34 10.11 -10.94 4.09
CA GLY A 34 10.13 -11.46 5.45
C GLY A 34 9.37 -12.77 5.60
N VAL A 35 9.73 -13.53 6.64
CA VAL A 35 9.04 -14.79 6.99
C VAL A 35 8.97 -15.75 5.79
N ARG A 36 10.08 -15.88 5.06
CA ARG A 36 10.18 -16.73 3.87
C ARG A 36 9.16 -16.38 2.76
N GLY A 37 8.85 -15.09 2.60
CA GLY A 37 7.93 -14.61 1.56
C GLY A 37 6.46 -14.94 1.81
N ALA A 38 6.04 -15.04 3.08
CA ALA A 38 4.69 -15.45 3.46
C ALA A 38 3.57 -14.61 2.79
N VAL A 39 3.82 -13.33 2.50
CA VAL A 39 2.86 -12.49 1.76
C VAL A 39 2.66 -12.98 0.32
N PHE A 40 3.74 -13.34 -0.37
CA PHE A 40 3.65 -13.86 -1.74
C PHE A 40 3.00 -15.24 -1.79
N THR A 41 3.21 -16.09 -0.78
CA THR A 41 2.45 -17.34 -0.65
C THR A 41 0.97 -17.08 -0.46
N ALA A 42 0.60 -16.17 0.44
CA ALA A 42 -0.81 -15.81 0.67
C ALA A 42 -1.47 -15.19 -0.57
N GLU A 43 -0.75 -14.34 -1.31
CA GLU A 43 -1.19 -13.80 -2.60
C GLU A 43 -1.47 -14.91 -3.62
N ALA A 44 -0.51 -15.83 -3.80
CA ALA A 44 -0.64 -16.92 -4.75
C ALA A 44 -1.84 -17.81 -4.41
N ASP A 45 -2.00 -18.16 -3.14
CA ASP A 45 -3.15 -18.94 -2.65
C ASP A 45 -4.47 -18.19 -2.89
N HIS A 46 -4.53 -16.89 -2.62
CA HIS A 46 -5.70 -16.06 -2.91
C HIS A 46 -6.07 -16.08 -4.39
N ALA A 47 -5.09 -15.95 -5.29
CA ALA A 47 -5.32 -15.95 -6.73
C ALA A 47 -5.86 -17.30 -7.27
N THR A 48 -5.63 -18.41 -6.56
CA THR A 48 -6.22 -19.71 -6.94
C THR A 48 -7.70 -19.81 -6.55
N ARG A 49 -8.11 -19.18 -5.45
CA ARG A 49 -9.44 -19.33 -4.83
C ARG A 49 -10.40 -18.18 -5.13
N ALA A 50 -9.89 -17.01 -5.51
CA ALA A 50 -10.67 -15.81 -5.79
C ALA A 50 -10.21 -15.17 -7.11
N LYS A 51 -11.16 -14.56 -7.81
CA LYS A 51 -10.93 -13.82 -9.07
C LYS A 51 -11.01 -12.31 -8.89
N ASP A 52 -11.18 -11.86 -7.65
CA ASP A 52 -11.31 -10.45 -7.34
C ASP A 52 -10.64 -10.13 -6.00
N LEU A 53 -10.41 -8.84 -5.80
CA LEU A 53 -9.82 -8.26 -4.61
C LEU A 53 -10.40 -6.84 -4.45
N ASP A 54 -11.52 -6.75 -3.74
CA ASP A 54 -12.25 -5.49 -3.49
C ASP A 54 -11.56 -4.66 -2.40
N VAL A 55 -10.64 -3.80 -2.82
CA VAL A 55 -9.87 -2.92 -1.93
C VAL A 55 -9.20 -1.80 -2.72
N THR A 56 -9.09 -0.62 -2.11
CA THR A 56 -8.26 0.47 -2.61
C THR A 56 -6.93 0.52 -1.85
N LEU A 57 -5.81 0.33 -2.57
CA LEU A 57 -4.46 0.23 -2.03
C LEU A 57 -3.60 1.41 -2.44
N PHE A 58 -2.87 1.95 -1.46
CA PHE A 58 -1.74 2.86 -1.69
C PHE A 58 -0.45 2.18 -1.19
N LEU A 59 0.45 1.87 -2.11
CA LEU A 59 1.78 1.35 -1.82
C LEU A 59 2.81 2.48 -1.92
N GLY A 60 3.72 2.57 -0.95
CA GLY A 60 4.75 3.61 -0.96
C GLY A 60 6.07 3.16 -0.36
N ALA A 61 7.20 3.59 -0.91
CA ALA A 61 8.53 3.41 -0.30
C ALA A 61 9.45 4.59 -0.65
N GLY A 62 10.49 4.82 0.15
CA GLY A 62 11.54 5.80 -0.13
C GLY A 62 12.56 5.22 -1.11
N ASP A 63 13.12 6.05 -1.99
CA ASP A 63 14.17 5.58 -2.92
C ASP A 63 15.48 5.26 -2.19
N ARG A 64 15.84 6.03 -1.15
CA ARG A 64 17.09 5.84 -0.37
C ARG A 64 17.06 4.66 0.58
N GLU A 65 15.95 3.92 0.64
CA GLU A 65 15.91 2.65 1.35
C GLU A 65 16.89 1.62 0.76
N VAL A 66 17.28 1.78 -0.51
CA VAL A 66 18.31 0.93 -1.14
C VAL A 66 19.74 1.26 -0.71
N ASP A 67 19.96 2.43 -0.09
CA ASP A 67 21.28 2.89 0.33
C ASP A 67 21.67 2.34 1.71
N GLU A 68 20.69 1.85 2.49
CA GLU A 68 20.92 1.20 3.77
C GLU A 68 21.07 -0.32 3.57
N TYR A 69 22.17 -0.87 4.08
CA TYR A 69 22.56 -2.26 3.82
C TYR A 69 21.46 -3.26 4.19
N PHE A 70 20.92 -3.17 5.42
CA PHE A 70 19.93 -4.14 5.88
C PHE A 70 18.61 -4.04 5.11
N LEU A 71 18.15 -2.83 4.79
CA LEU A 71 16.93 -2.61 4.01
C LEU A 71 17.08 -3.07 2.55
N ALA A 72 18.26 -2.86 1.96
CA ALA A 72 18.59 -3.32 0.62
C ALA A 72 18.59 -4.86 0.53
N ILE A 73 19.28 -5.56 1.45
CA ILE A 73 19.28 -7.03 1.47
C ILE A 73 17.92 -7.61 1.85
N SER A 74 17.14 -6.89 2.66
CA SER A 74 15.76 -7.23 3.01
C SER A 74 14.79 -7.02 1.84
N GLY A 75 15.23 -6.30 0.80
CA GLY A 75 14.49 -6.08 -0.43
C GLY A 75 13.24 -5.23 -0.25
N ILE A 76 13.26 -4.19 0.61
CA ILE A 76 12.06 -3.38 0.85
C ILE A 76 11.50 -2.82 -0.47
N VAL A 77 12.30 -2.09 -1.23
CA VAL A 77 11.88 -1.46 -2.49
C VAL A 77 11.58 -2.50 -3.56
N SER A 78 12.47 -3.47 -3.76
CA SER A 78 12.35 -4.48 -4.81
C SER A 78 11.16 -5.43 -4.60
N SER A 79 10.88 -5.81 -3.36
CA SER A 79 9.74 -6.66 -3.03
C SER A 79 8.41 -5.92 -3.13
N MET A 80 8.35 -4.64 -2.75
CA MET A 80 7.17 -3.81 -2.98
C MET A 80 6.89 -3.64 -4.47
N ALA A 81 7.92 -3.39 -5.28
CA ALA A 81 7.79 -3.29 -6.73
C ALA A 81 7.25 -4.59 -7.34
N ARG A 82 7.84 -5.74 -7.00
CA ARG A 82 7.34 -7.06 -7.40
C ARG A 82 5.89 -7.28 -6.99
N PHE A 83 5.52 -6.87 -5.78
CA PHE A 83 4.16 -7.03 -5.28
C PHE A 83 3.16 -6.18 -6.07
N SER A 84 3.50 -4.92 -6.36
CA SER A 84 2.72 -4.05 -7.24
C SER A 84 2.55 -4.66 -8.63
N GLU A 85 3.62 -5.16 -9.24
CA GLU A 85 3.56 -5.83 -10.55
C GLU A 85 2.66 -7.08 -10.51
N THR A 86 2.84 -7.92 -9.49
CA THR A 86 2.03 -9.12 -9.29
C THR A 86 0.55 -8.76 -9.25
N LEU A 87 0.15 -7.81 -8.41
CA LEU A 87 -1.24 -7.37 -8.29
C LEU A 87 -1.81 -6.79 -9.59
N ARG A 88 -1.02 -6.02 -10.35
CA ARG A 88 -1.45 -5.49 -11.66
C ARG A 88 -1.70 -6.61 -12.68
N LEU A 89 -0.84 -7.62 -12.70
CA LEU A 89 -0.96 -8.78 -13.59
C LEU A 89 -2.11 -9.72 -13.22
N ARG A 90 -2.67 -9.62 -12.01
CA ARG A 90 -3.86 -10.39 -11.62
C ARG A 90 -5.15 -9.86 -12.24
N GLU A 91 -5.18 -8.59 -12.65
CA GLU A 91 -6.35 -7.93 -13.24
C GLU A 91 -7.63 -8.10 -12.40
N TYR A 92 -7.50 -8.01 -11.07
CA TYR A 92 -8.65 -8.07 -10.16
C TYR A 92 -9.62 -6.92 -10.46
N PRO A 93 -10.89 -7.18 -10.82
CA PRO A 93 -11.81 -6.15 -11.30
C PRO A 93 -12.06 -4.99 -10.32
N SER A 94 -12.10 -5.29 -9.01
CA SER A 94 -12.43 -4.32 -7.96
C SER A 94 -11.19 -3.71 -7.30
N LEU A 95 -9.98 -4.13 -7.68
CA LEU A 95 -8.74 -3.61 -7.11
C LEU A 95 -8.43 -2.22 -7.68
N LYS A 96 -8.34 -1.23 -6.80
CA LYS A 96 -7.74 0.08 -7.11
C LYS A 96 -6.34 0.13 -6.51
N LEU A 97 -5.29 0.30 -7.33
CA LEU A 97 -3.90 0.23 -6.88
C LEU A 97 -3.07 1.44 -7.36
N GLU A 98 -2.60 2.23 -6.39
CA GLU A 98 -1.57 3.25 -6.58
C GLU A 98 -0.26 2.81 -5.93
N THR A 99 0.85 3.01 -6.65
CA THR A 99 2.21 2.67 -6.18
C THR A 99 3.12 3.87 -6.37
N ARG A 100 3.87 4.26 -5.34
CA ARG A 100 4.77 5.42 -5.39
C ARG A 100 6.13 5.13 -4.78
N ILE A 101 7.19 5.57 -5.45
CA ILE A 101 8.53 5.69 -4.88
C ILE A 101 8.79 7.17 -4.61
N PHE A 102 9.18 7.49 -3.39
CA PHE A 102 9.39 8.85 -2.92
C PHE A 102 10.88 9.21 -3.01
N THR A 103 11.20 10.07 -3.98
CA THR A 103 12.57 10.54 -4.20
C THR A 103 13.09 11.34 -3.00
N GLY A 104 14.32 11.03 -2.58
CA GLY A 104 15.02 11.70 -1.50
C GLY A 104 14.67 11.21 -0.09
N GLU A 105 13.74 10.26 0.03
CA GLU A 105 13.28 9.74 1.32
C GLU A 105 13.97 8.42 1.67
N ASP A 106 14.33 8.26 2.94
CA ASP A 106 14.76 6.98 3.51
C ASP A 106 13.58 6.28 4.22
N HIS A 107 13.86 5.13 4.83
CA HIS A 107 12.85 4.30 5.50
C HIS A 107 12.08 5.03 6.59
N TYR A 108 12.70 6.00 7.25
CA TYR A 108 12.15 6.69 8.39
C TYR A 108 11.46 7.98 7.95
N THR A 109 12.08 8.74 7.04
CA THR A 109 11.55 10.04 6.59
C THR A 109 10.36 9.90 5.64
N VAL A 110 10.23 8.76 4.95
CA VAL A 110 9.14 8.53 4.00
C VAL A 110 7.76 8.40 4.66
N VAL A 111 7.69 7.99 5.93
CA VAL A 111 6.44 7.70 6.65
C VAL A 111 5.41 8.84 6.59
N PRO A 112 5.73 10.09 6.99
CA PRO A 112 4.77 11.21 6.90
C PRO A 112 4.26 11.43 5.48
N ARG A 113 5.12 11.27 4.46
CA ARG A 113 4.71 11.41 3.06
C ARG A 113 3.74 10.32 2.66
N ILE A 114 4.07 9.06 2.91
CA ILE A 114 3.18 7.93 2.61
C ILE A 114 1.81 8.12 3.26
N VAL A 115 1.76 8.53 4.53
CA VAL A 115 0.49 8.74 5.24
C VAL A 115 -0.29 9.89 4.61
N SER A 116 0.33 11.07 4.43
CA SER A 116 -0.36 12.24 3.88
C SER A 116 -0.79 12.05 2.43
N GLU A 117 0.03 11.43 1.58
CA GLU A 117 -0.32 11.18 0.17
C GLU A 117 -1.32 10.04 0.05
N GLY A 118 -1.16 8.98 0.86
CA GLY A 118 -2.09 7.85 0.90
C GLY A 118 -3.48 8.26 1.36
N ILE A 119 -3.61 9.07 2.41
CA ILE A 119 -4.93 9.58 2.84
C ILE A 119 -5.57 10.43 1.73
N ARG A 120 -4.80 11.35 1.12
CA ARG A 120 -5.31 12.17 0.03
C ARG A 120 -5.79 11.34 -1.16
N HIS A 121 -5.08 10.26 -1.49
CA HIS A 121 -5.45 9.39 -2.60
C HIS A 121 -6.68 8.54 -2.26
N LEU A 122 -6.68 7.85 -1.12
CA LEU A 122 -7.73 6.90 -0.74
C LEU A 122 -9.09 7.55 -0.43
N TRP A 123 -9.11 8.83 -0.09
CA TRP A 123 -10.34 9.58 0.20
C TRP A 123 -10.57 10.79 -0.72
N ALA A 124 -9.95 10.81 -1.91
CA ALA A 124 -10.07 11.94 -2.84
C ALA A 124 -11.53 12.22 -3.25
N GLU A 125 -12.30 11.18 -3.58
CA GLU A 125 -13.69 11.29 -4.01
C GLU A 125 -14.58 11.77 -2.86
N GLU A 126 -14.44 11.19 -1.66
CA GLU A 126 -15.21 11.62 -0.49
C GLU A 126 -14.89 13.07 -0.10
N ALA A 127 -13.61 13.44 -0.14
CA ALA A 127 -13.19 14.81 0.16
C ALA A 127 -13.74 15.81 -0.84
N ALA A 128 -13.80 15.47 -2.14
CA ALA A 128 -14.38 16.33 -3.17
C ALA A 128 -15.89 16.52 -3.01
N GLY A 129 -16.58 15.55 -2.39
CA GLY A 129 -18.00 15.64 -2.06
C GLY A 129 -18.32 16.43 -0.78
N LEU A 130 -17.31 16.83 0.00
CA LEU A 130 -17.54 17.62 1.21
C LEU A 130 -17.99 19.04 0.83
N LEU A 131 -19.08 19.48 1.45
CA LEU A 131 -19.51 20.87 1.39
C LEU A 131 -18.59 21.75 2.25
N SER A 132 -18.50 23.03 1.91
CA SER A 132 -17.83 24.01 2.76
C SER A 132 -18.46 23.99 4.16
N SER A 133 -17.62 23.77 5.18
CA SER A 133 -18.03 23.97 6.58
C SER A 133 -18.03 25.45 6.98
N TRP A 134 -17.56 26.33 6.09
CA TRP A 134 -17.54 27.78 6.30
C TRP A 134 -18.83 28.41 5.77
N PRO A 135 -19.29 29.52 6.37
CA PRO A 135 -20.44 30.26 5.86
C PRO A 135 -20.24 30.65 4.39
N GLU A 136 -21.20 30.32 3.54
CA GLU A 136 -21.23 30.80 2.16
C GLU A 136 -22.02 32.11 2.06
N PRO A 137 -21.64 33.04 1.15
CA PRO A 137 -22.39 34.27 0.94
C PRO A 137 -23.83 33.94 0.53
N GLN A 138 -24.81 34.47 1.25
CA GLN A 138 -26.21 34.41 0.81
C GLN A 138 -26.35 35.21 -0.49
N LYS A 139 -26.79 34.56 -1.56
CA LYS A 139 -27.19 35.22 -2.80
C LYS A 139 -28.51 35.95 -2.63
#